data_AF-A0A951DC60-F1
#
_entry.id   AF-A0A951DC60-F1
#
_cell.length_a   1.000
_cell.length_b   1.000
_cell.length_c   1.000
_cell.angle_alpha   90.00
_cell.angle_beta   90.00
_cell.angle_gamma   90.00
#
_symmetry.space_group_name_H-M   'P 1'
#
loop_
_entity.id
_entity.type
_entity.pdbx_description
1 polymer ?
#
loop_
_entity_poly.entity_id
_entity_poly.type
_entity_poly.pdbx_seq_one_letter_code
_entity_poly.pdbx_strand_id
1 'polypeptide(L)'
;TRYRSYHGATMGVMTASGDPRRWAVEPGVPGVVRVFDPYCYRCPFGKTPDSCRRECVSHIEEIIQMEGPHTIAAILVEGITGSNGLLVPPDDYYPKLRALCDKYNVLLIDDEVMSGFGRTGKWLATQHYGIKPDIVTSAKGLTSGYMPLGAVVVSQPIAEYFETHMLWGGLTYSGHPVCCAAAAANLSIYEEENVFENAETQGRYLAERLETMKGKYACVGDVRYKGLFSIIELVRDKESKEALAPFNGTSPEMSVLGAYLKSQHLYAFTRFNLLWICPPLIITQGELKQGLDIIEGGLRLVDEALRPKPKTEAAVEEMNYVSR
;
A
#
# COMPACT_ATOMS: atom_id res chain seq x y z
N THR A 1 -0.11 8.38 13.32
CA THR A 1 0.00 7.35 12.25
C THR A 1 -1.38 6.77 11.94
N ARG A 2 -1.52 5.79 11.03
CA ARG A 2 -2.82 5.24 10.58
C ARG A 2 -3.00 3.74 10.87
N TYR A 3 -4.24 3.25 10.95
CA TYR A 3 -4.56 1.84 11.25
C TYR A 3 -4.16 0.82 10.17
N ARG A 4 -3.95 1.20 8.91
CA ARG A 4 -3.43 0.30 7.87
C ARG A 4 -1.97 0.57 7.50
N SER A 5 -1.27 1.38 8.28
CA SER A 5 0.12 1.70 7.98
C SER A 5 1.10 0.56 8.27
N TYR A 6 2.23 0.57 7.56
CA TYR A 6 3.42 -0.22 7.92
C TYR A 6 4.69 0.62 7.80
N HIS A 7 5.44 0.74 8.89
CA HIS A 7 6.61 1.61 8.99
C HIS A 7 7.91 0.87 9.34
N GLY A 8 7.88 -0.47 9.36
CA GLY A 8 9.06 -1.30 9.59
C GLY A 8 8.92 -2.27 10.76
N ALA A 9 10.04 -2.79 11.24
CA ALA A 9 10.06 -3.91 12.18
C ALA A 9 10.92 -3.70 13.44
N THR A 10 11.45 -2.50 13.68
CA THR A 10 12.05 -2.18 14.98
C THR A 10 10.95 -1.77 15.98
N MET A 11 11.21 -1.85 17.28
CA MET A 11 10.17 -1.71 18.31
C MET A 11 9.37 -0.40 18.20
N GLY A 12 10.03 0.74 17.97
CA GLY A 12 9.36 2.03 17.78
C GLY A 12 8.49 2.11 16.52
N VAL A 13 9.00 1.68 15.37
CA VAL A 13 8.24 1.77 14.10
C VAL A 13 7.20 0.66 13.95
N MET A 14 7.41 -0.49 14.58
CA MET A 14 6.39 -1.53 14.69
C MET A 14 5.24 -1.04 15.56
N THR A 15 5.55 -0.33 16.66
CA THR A 15 4.53 0.41 17.43
C THR A 15 3.84 1.43 16.53
N ALA A 16 4.56 2.22 15.74
CA ALA A 16 3.96 3.18 14.80
C ALA A 16 3.13 2.53 13.68
N SER A 17 3.29 1.24 13.41
CA SER A 17 2.52 0.53 12.38
C SER A 17 1.08 0.29 12.84
N GLY A 18 0.15 0.29 11.89
CA GLY A 18 -1.26 0.04 12.13
C GLY A 18 -1.67 -1.43 11.97
N ASP A 19 -0.86 -2.22 11.28
CA ASP A 19 -1.26 -3.55 10.83
C ASP A 19 -1.00 -4.69 11.84
N PRO A 20 -1.55 -5.90 11.58
CA PRO A 20 -1.52 -7.03 12.50
C PRO A 20 -0.14 -7.45 13.01
N ARG A 21 0.94 -7.14 12.27
CA ARG A 21 2.32 -7.44 12.70
C ARG A 21 2.67 -6.79 14.04
N ARG A 22 1.99 -5.69 14.40
CA ARG A 22 2.14 -5.03 15.70
C ARG A 22 1.65 -5.88 16.87
N TRP A 23 0.59 -6.68 16.70
CA TRP A 23 -0.10 -7.31 17.85
C TRP A 23 0.79 -8.22 18.68
N ALA A 24 1.75 -8.90 18.05
CA ALA A 24 2.68 -9.80 18.73
C ALA A 24 3.77 -9.08 19.54
N VAL A 25 3.91 -7.76 19.40
CA VAL A 25 4.94 -6.95 20.09
C VAL A 25 4.36 -5.96 21.09
N GLU A 26 3.08 -6.09 21.44
CA GLU A 26 2.46 -5.28 22.48
C GLU A 26 2.90 -5.73 23.90
N PRO A 27 3.04 -4.80 24.87
CA PRO A 27 2.84 -3.35 24.75
C PRO A 27 3.98 -2.65 23.99
N GLY A 28 3.63 -1.76 23.05
CA GLY A 28 4.58 -0.94 22.31
C GLY A 28 5.09 0.31 23.05
N VAL A 29 5.76 1.22 22.33
CA VAL A 29 6.17 2.54 22.85
C VAL A 29 4.94 3.42 23.14
N PRO A 30 4.88 4.14 24.28
CA PRO A 30 3.82 5.11 24.53
C PRO A 30 3.87 6.29 23.54
N GLY A 31 2.77 7.02 23.42
CA GLY A 31 2.69 8.25 22.60
C GLY A 31 2.40 8.03 21.12
N VAL A 32 2.04 6.82 20.69
CA VAL A 32 1.59 6.54 19.32
C VAL A 32 0.07 6.52 19.24
N VAL A 33 -0.49 7.54 18.59
CA VAL A 33 -1.93 7.67 18.30
C VAL A 33 -2.21 7.26 16.85
N ARG A 34 -3.33 6.56 16.64
CA ARG A 34 -3.76 6.05 15.33
C ARG A 34 -5.09 6.66 14.90
N VAL A 35 -5.15 7.02 13.64
CA VAL A 35 -6.33 7.59 12.98
C VAL A 35 -6.76 6.69 11.82
N PHE A 36 -7.99 6.87 11.34
CA PHE A 36 -8.49 6.14 10.18
C PHE A 36 -7.84 6.54 8.86
N ASP A 37 -7.67 5.56 7.97
CA ASP A 37 -7.07 5.71 6.64
C ASP A 37 -8.02 6.39 5.63
N PRO A 38 -7.50 7.05 4.58
CA PRO A 38 -8.28 7.61 3.47
C PRO A 38 -8.80 6.52 2.49
N TYR A 39 -9.47 5.49 3.01
CA TYR A 39 -9.84 4.31 2.24
C TYR A 39 -11.22 4.45 1.57
N CYS A 40 -11.26 4.99 0.34
CA CYS A 40 -12.52 5.33 -0.32
C CYS A 40 -13.45 4.12 -0.60
N TYR A 41 -12.93 2.98 -1.02
CA TYR A 41 -13.76 1.80 -1.34
C TYR A 41 -14.51 1.26 -0.12
N ARG A 42 -13.89 1.34 1.06
CA ARG A 42 -14.46 0.95 2.37
C ARG A 42 -14.35 2.11 3.36
N CYS A 43 -14.96 3.23 3.01
CA CYS A 43 -14.84 4.47 3.77
C CYS A 43 -15.27 4.28 5.23
N PRO A 44 -14.38 4.48 6.23
CA PRO A 44 -14.71 4.29 7.64
C PRO A 44 -15.74 5.32 8.14
N PHE A 45 -15.99 6.38 7.37
CA PHE A 45 -16.95 7.44 7.66
C PHE A 45 -18.27 7.27 6.88
N GLY A 46 -18.46 6.14 6.18
CA GLY A 46 -19.69 5.87 5.41
C GLY A 46 -19.90 6.79 4.20
N LYS A 47 -18.83 7.40 3.68
CA LYS A 47 -18.90 8.33 2.54
C LYS A 47 -18.53 7.68 1.22
N THR A 48 -19.01 8.30 0.14
CA THR A 48 -18.60 8.05 -1.24
C THR A 48 -17.66 9.17 -1.72
N PRO A 49 -16.90 9.00 -2.81
CA PRO A 49 -16.07 10.07 -3.36
C PRO A 49 -16.81 11.41 -3.53
N ASP A 50 -18.06 11.39 -4.01
CA ASP A 50 -18.88 12.58 -4.26
C ASP A 50 -19.40 13.26 -2.98
N SER A 51 -19.57 12.50 -1.89
CA SER A 51 -20.12 13.01 -0.63
C SER A 51 -19.07 13.28 0.45
N CYS A 52 -17.84 12.80 0.24
CA CYS A 52 -16.75 12.88 1.19
C CYS A 52 -16.09 14.27 1.16
N ARG A 53 -16.15 14.99 2.28
CA ARG A 53 -15.47 16.29 2.47
C ARG A 53 -14.07 16.14 3.08
N ARG A 54 -13.47 14.96 2.92
CA ARG A 54 -12.24 14.52 3.59
C ARG A 54 -12.40 14.41 5.09
N GLU A 55 -13.43 13.69 5.53
CA GLU A 55 -13.69 13.34 6.93
C GLU A 55 -12.48 12.66 7.59
N CYS A 56 -11.65 11.96 6.81
CA CYS A 56 -10.37 11.44 7.29
C CYS A 56 -9.40 12.53 7.78
N VAL A 57 -9.39 13.71 7.17
CA VAL A 57 -8.57 14.85 7.63
C VAL A 57 -9.22 15.53 8.83
N SER A 58 -10.54 15.73 8.82
CA SER A 58 -11.27 16.27 9.98
C SER A 58 -11.11 15.38 11.22
N HIS A 59 -11.09 14.06 11.04
CA HIS A 59 -10.81 13.10 12.11
C HIS A 59 -9.39 13.24 12.67
N ILE A 60 -8.39 13.50 11.82
CA ILE A 60 -7.02 13.77 12.29
C ILE A 60 -7.00 15.05 13.14
N GLU A 61 -7.68 16.11 12.70
CA GLU A 61 -7.78 17.36 13.45
C GLU A 61 -8.46 17.17 14.81
N GLU A 62 -9.55 16.43 14.86
CA GLU A 62 -10.26 16.09 16.11
C GLU A 62 -9.32 15.37 17.09
N ILE A 63 -8.55 14.40 16.60
CA ILE A 63 -7.59 13.65 17.40
C ILE A 63 -6.46 14.55 17.91
N ILE A 64 -5.91 15.45 17.08
CA ILE A 64 -4.91 16.44 17.51
C ILE A 64 -5.47 17.31 18.66
N GLN A 65 -6.73 17.71 18.58
CA GLN A 65 -7.36 18.51 19.63
C GLN A 65 -7.56 17.72 20.93
N MET A 66 -7.98 16.45 20.83
CA MET A 66 -8.22 15.59 22.00
C MET A 66 -6.93 15.20 22.74
N GLU A 67 -5.85 14.93 22.01
CA GLU A 67 -4.53 14.62 22.59
C GLU A 67 -3.81 15.87 23.12
N GLY A 68 -4.32 17.06 22.79
CA GLY A 68 -3.68 18.34 23.07
C GLY A 68 -2.60 18.66 22.01
N PRO A 69 -2.76 19.69 21.18
CA PRO A 69 -1.86 19.92 20.05
C PRO A 69 -0.37 20.06 20.41
N HIS A 70 -0.08 20.58 21.60
CA HIS A 70 1.28 20.74 22.14
C HIS A 70 1.99 19.42 22.48
N THR A 71 1.27 18.29 22.49
CA THR A 71 1.82 16.96 22.76
C THR A 71 2.15 16.20 21.46
N ILE A 72 1.66 16.67 20.31
CA ILE A 72 1.81 16.01 19.01
C ILE A 72 3.04 16.57 18.29
N ALA A 73 4.08 15.74 18.14
CA ALA A 73 5.29 16.12 17.43
C ALA A 73 5.17 15.99 15.90
N ALA A 74 4.55 14.91 15.42
CA ALA A 74 4.52 14.59 14.00
C ALA A 74 3.33 13.73 13.58
N ILE A 75 2.93 13.86 12.31
CA ILE A 75 2.07 12.93 11.60
C ILE A 75 2.95 12.10 10.67
N LEU A 76 2.98 10.79 10.91
CA LEU A 76 3.63 9.80 10.06
C LEU A 76 2.60 9.12 9.15
N VAL A 77 2.82 9.22 7.84
CA VAL A 77 2.00 8.59 6.79
C VAL A 77 2.89 8.04 5.68
N GLU A 78 2.43 7.01 4.98
CA GLU A 78 3.06 6.57 3.73
C GLU A 78 2.47 7.35 2.56
N GLY A 79 3.31 7.79 1.62
CA GLY A 79 2.93 8.45 0.36
C GLY A 79 1.72 7.75 -0.29
N ILE A 80 1.82 6.44 -0.45
CA ILE A 80 0.67 5.55 -0.68
C ILE A 80 0.80 4.33 0.24
N THR A 81 -0.25 4.02 1.03
CA THR A 81 -0.23 2.86 1.95
C THR A 81 0.03 1.57 1.19
N GLY A 82 1.16 0.91 1.41
CA GLY A 82 1.57 -0.19 0.54
C GLY A 82 1.00 -1.57 0.92
N SER A 83 1.57 -2.17 1.96
CA SER A 83 1.38 -3.60 2.29
C SER A 83 -0.03 -3.98 2.78
N ASN A 84 -0.88 -3.00 3.09
CA ASN A 84 -2.20 -3.23 3.70
C ASN A 84 -3.37 -2.69 2.86
N GLY A 85 -3.13 -2.50 1.56
CA GLY A 85 -4.22 -2.35 0.58
C GLY A 85 -4.04 -1.33 -0.51
N LEU A 86 -2.83 -0.77 -0.73
CA LEU A 86 -2.58 0.25 -1.75
C LEU A 86 -3.64 1.35 -1.72
N LEU A 87 -3.68 2.08 -0.60
CA LEU A 87 -4.68 3.10 -0.39
C LEU A 87 -4.20 4.38 -1.07
N VAL A 88 -4.56 4.55 -2.34
CA VAL A 88 -4.32 5.79 -3.08
C VAL A 88 -5.22 6.88 -2.49
N PRO A 89 -4.65 7.90 -1.82
CA PRO A 89 -5.46 8.97 -1.28
C PRO A 89 -5.98 9.86 -2.42
N PRO A 90 -7.19 10.42 -2.30
CA PRO A 90 -7.69 11.41 -3.26
C PRO A 90 -6.84 12.67 -3.30
N ASP A 91 -6.87 13.36 -4.43
CA ASP A 91 -5.91 14.43 -4.76
C ASP A 91 -5.88 15.58 -3.74
N ASP A 92 -7.01 15.84 -3.07
CA ASP A 92 -7.13 16.89 -2.07
C ASP A 92 -6.74 16.45 -0.63
N TYR A 93 -6.44 15.18 -0.39
CA TYR A 93 -6.07 14.66 0.93
C TYR A 93 -4.76 15.25 1.45
N TYR A 94 -3.67 15.12 0.71
CA TYR A 94 -2.35 15.60 1.13
C TYR A 94 -2.28 17.12 1.27
N PRO A 95 -2.83 17.93 0.34
CA PRO A 95 -2.88 19.39 0.52
C PRO A 95 -3.58 19.79 1.82
N LYS A 96 -4.70 19.14 2.16
CA LYS A 96 -5.40 19.40 3.42
C LYS A 96 -4.62 18.91 4.64
N LEU A 97 -3.95 17.75 4.54
CA LEU A 97 -3.11 17.22 5.62
C LEU A 97 -1.91 18.14 5.90
N ARG A 98 -1.25 18.65 4.86
CA ARG A 98 -0.16 19.62 4.97
C ARG A 98 -0.63 20.91 5.64
N ALA A 99 -1.75 21.48 5.20
CA ALA A 99 -2.33 22.66 5.81
C ALA A 99 -2.68 22.45 7.30
N LEU A 100 -3.11 21.23 7.66
CA LEU A 100 -3.38 20.85 9.04
C LEU A 100 -2.09 20.79 9.88
N CYS A 101 -1.03 20.19 9.35
CA CYS A 101 0.29 20.19 9.98
C CYS A 101 0.79 21.61 10.24
N ASP A 102 0.65 22.52 9.26
CA ASP A 102 1.09 23.91 9.38
C ASP A 102 0.28 24.67 10.45
N LYS A 103 -1.04 24.45 10.49
CA LYS A 103 -1.95 25.05 11.48
C LYS A 103 -1.55 24.72 12.92
N TYR A 104 -1.12 23.48 13.17
CA TYR A 104 -0.82 22.99 14.52
C TYR A 104 0.68 22.93 14.84
N ASN A 105 1.54 23.37 13.92
CA ASN A 105 3.00 23.26 14.04
C ASN A 105 3.46 21.81 14.30
N VAL A 106 2.91 20.88 13.52
CA VAL A 106 3.20 19.44 13.58
C VAL A 106 4.01 19.05 12.36
N LEU A 107 5.06 18.24 12.52
CA LEU A 107 5.86 17.79 11.38
C LEU A 107 5.10 16.76 10.55
N LEU A 108 5.24 16.81 9.23
CA LEU A 108 4.79 15.76 8.32
C LEU A 108 5.95 14.83 7.96
N ILE A 109 5.85 13.57 8.36
CA ILE A 109 6.78 12.51 7.97
C ILE A 109 6.12 11.66 6.89
N ASP A 110 6.74 11.64 5.71
CA ASP A 110 6.31 10.89 4.55
C ASP A 110 7.17 9.64 4.35
N ASP A 111 6.55 8.47 4.51
CA ASP A 111 7.16 7.18 4.32
C ASP A 111 7.04 6.75 2.84
N GLU A 112 8.12 6.97 2.11
CA GLU A 112 8.23 6.70 0.67
C GLU A 112 8.99 5.40 0.40
N VAL A 113 9.13 4.53 1.41
CA VAL A 113 9.87 3.28 1.30
C VAL A 113 9.27 2.37 0.21
N MET A 114 7.95 2.35 0.02
CA MET A 114 7.32 1.58 -1.07
C MET A 114 6.96 2.42 -2.30
N SER A 115 6.45 3.63 -2.09
CA SER A 115 5.81 4.44 -3.13
C SER A 115 6.77 5.39 -3.86
N GLY A 116 7.96 5.62 -3.31
CA GLY A 116 9.00 6.45 -3.90
C GLY A 116 9.81 5.76 -4.99
N PHE A 117 10.81 6.48 -5.49
CA PHE A 117 11.76 6.09 -6.53
C PHE A 117 11.08 5.50 -7.76
N GLY A 118 10.11 6.22 -8.33
CA GLY A 118 9.51 5.89 -9.62
C GLY A 118 8.38 4.88 -9.57
N ARG A 119 8.13 4.24 -8.43
CA ARG A 119 7.03 3.26 -8.29
C ARG A 119 5.69 3.81 -8.75
N THR A 120 5.43 5.08 -8.46
CA THR A 120 4.20 5.79 -8.85
C THR A 120 4.37 6.69 -10.09
N GLY A 121 5.51 6.62 -10.79
CA GLY A 121 5.87 7.50 -11.90
C GLY A 121 6.54 8.82 -11.49
N LYS A 122 6.78 9.04 -10.19
CA LYS A 122 7.48 10.22 -9.65
C LYS A 122 8.57 9.79 -8.67
N TRP A 123 9.50 10.69 -8.36
CA TRP A 123 10.54 10.43 -7.36
C TRP A 123 9.94 10.11 -5.99
N LEU A 124 8.95 10.89 -5.56
CA LEU A 124 8.17 10.64 -4.36
C LEU A 124 6.69 10.67 -4.77
N ALA A 125 5.87 9.79 -4.20
CA ALA A 125 4.45 9.79 -4.44
C ALA A 125 3.78 11.11 -4.00
N THR A 126 4.28 11.76 -2.95
CA THR A 126 3.75 13.06 -2.49
C THR A 126 3.89 14.18 -3.54
N GLN A 127 4.78 14.05 -4.53
CA GLN A 127 4.90 15.00 -5.65
C GLN A 127 3.64 15.05 -6.52
N HIS A 128 2.85 13.98 -6.59
CA HIS A 128 1.56 13.99 -7.30
C HIS A 128 0.55 14.97 -6.70
N TYR A 129 0.77 15.40 -5.47
CA TYR A 129 -0.16 16.23 -4.70
C TYR A 129 0.38 17.65 -4.42
N GLY A 130 1.56 17.98 -4.93
CA GLY A 130 2.14 19.33 -4.81
C GLY A 130 2.51 19.75 -3.39
N ILE A 131 2.73 18.81 -2.47
CA ILE A 131 3.14 19.10 -1.09
C ILE A 131 4.64 18.86 -0.87
N LYS A 132 5.18 19.43 0.21
CA LYS A 132 6.53 19.17 0.72
C LYS A 132 6.44 18.62 2.15
N PRO A 133 6.81 17.35 2.39
CA PRO A 133 6.97 16.82 3.74
C PRO A 133 8.15 17.47 4.47
N ASP A 134 8.14 17.41 5.80
CA ASP A 134 9.26 17.88 6.63
C ASP A 134 10.37 16.83 6.71
N ILE A 135 9.98 15.56 6.72
CA ILE A 135 10.88 14.41 6.76
C ILE A 135 10.36 13.37 5.74
N VAL A 136 11.27 12.78 4.97
CA VAL A 136 10.97 11.67 4.05
C VAL A 136 11.79 10.45 4.47
N THR A 137 11.16 9.30 4.66
CA THR A 137 11.86 8.03 4.84
C THR A 137 11.88 7.23 3.55
N SER A 138 13.01 6.59 3.28
CA SER A 138 13.29 6.00 1.97
C SER A 138 14.19 4.77 2.11
N ALA A 139 13.97 3.74 1.30
CA ALA A 139 14.78 2.52 1.20
C ALA A 139 14.39 1.80 -0.10
N LYS A 140 14.42 0.46 -0.15
CA LYS A 140 13.93 -0.38 -1.27
C LYS A 140 14.39 0.12 -2.65
N GLY A 141 13.54 0.88 -3.35
CA GLY A 141 13.81 1.45 -4.67
C GLY A 141 15.02 2.40 -4.69
N LEU A 142 15.48 2.89 -3.53
CA LEU A 142 16.72 3.66 -3.38
C LEU A 142 17.94 2.93 -3.95
N THR A 143 17.99 1.59 -3.82
CA THR A 143 19.09 0.75 -4.31
C THR A 143 18.60 -0.37 -5.22
N SER A 144 17.33 -0.37 -5.61
CA SER A 144 16.66 -1.51 -6.29
C SER A 144 16.89 -2.86 -5.59
N GLY A 145 17.15 -2.85 -4.28
CA GLY A 145 17.44 -4.06 -3.50
C GLY A 145 18.85 -4.63 -3.68
N TYR A 146 19.74 -3.99 -4.44
CA TYR A 146 21.12 -4.47 -4.63
C TYR A 146 21.95 -4.44 -3.35
N MET A 147 21.77 -3.41 -2.52
CA MET A 147 22.45 -3.25 -1.24
C MET A 147 21.49 -2.70 -0.17
N PRO A 148 21.62 -3.10 1.10
CA PRO A 148 20.80 -2.58 2.18
C PRO A 148 21.16 -1.12 2.48
N LEU A 149 20.28 -0.21 2.09
CA LEU A 149 20.36 1.21 2.41
C LEU A 149 18.97 1.76 2.70
N GLY A 150 18.86 2.51 3.79
CA GLY A 150 17.76 3.42 4.03
C GLY A 150 18.29 4.83 4.21
N ALA A 151 17.49 5.83 3.89
CA ALA A 151 17.81 7.23 4.10
C ALA A 151 16.60 7.96 4.69
N VAL A 152 16.89 8.86 5.62
CA VAL A 152 15.95 9.83 6.15
C VAL A 152 16.38 11.20 5.63
N VAL A 153 15.57 11.78 4.76
CA VAL A 153 15.80 13.12 4.21
C VAL A 153 15.01 14.10 5.04
N VAL A 154 15.62 15.20 5.45
CA VAL A 154 14.99 16.21 6.31
C VAL A 154 14.96 17.56 5.61
N SER A 155 13.98 18.39 5.96
CA SER A 155 13.90 19.77 5.50
C SER A 155 15.06 20.60 6.03
N GLN A 156 15.36 21.70 5.34
CA GLN A 156 16.45 22.61 5.70
C GLN A 156 16.34 23.12 7.15
N PRO A 157 15.17 23.55 7.68
CA PRO A 157 15.06 23.97 9.08
C PRO A 157 15.45 22.88 10.10
N ILE A 158 15.15 21.61 9.81
CA ILE A 158 15.54 20.49 10.68
C ILE A 158 17.05 20.26 10.61
N ALA A 159 17.63 20.30 9.39
CA ALA A 159 19.08 20.18 9.22
C ALA A 159 19.82 21.31 9.96
N GLU A 160 19.42 22.57 9.77
CA GLU A 160 20.01 23.76 10.39
C GLU A 160 19.99 23.68 11.92
N TYR A 161 18.93 23.12 12.52
CA TYR A 161 18.87 22.90 13.96
C TYR A 161 20.02 22.00 14.44
N PHE A 162 20.34 20.92 13.71
CA PHE A 162 21.38 19.98 14.08
C PHE A 162 22.80 20.41 13.69
N GLU A 163 22.98 21.54 12.99
CA GLU A 163 24.31 22.14 12.77
C GLU A 163 24.95 22.63 14.08
N THR A 164 24.13 23.07 15.03
CA THR A 164 24.59 23.56 16.34
C THR A 164 24.16 22.69 17.53
N HIS A 165 23.39 21.62 17.29
CA HIS A 165 22.88 20.72 18.33
C HIS A 165 23.29 19.28 18.03
N MET A 166 23.83 18.59 19.04
CA MET A 166 24.26 17.20 18.87
C MET A 166 23.06 16.28 18.60
N LEU A 167 23.08 15.60 17.46
CA LEU A 167 22.17 14.50 17.17
C LEU A 167 22.66 13.22 17.86
N TRP A 168 21.98 12.81 18.92
CA TRP A 168 22.27 11.57 19.64
C TRP A 168 21.72 10.35 18.90
N GLY A 169 22.36 9.98 17.80
CA GLY A 169 21.99 8.84 16.98
C GLY A 169 23.05 8.52 15.93
N GLY A 170 23.18 7.24 15.58
CA GLY A 170 24.10 6.77 14.57
C GLY A 170 24.20 5.25 14.54
N LEU A 171 24.31 4.68 13.35
CA LEU A 171 24.56 3.25 13.14
C LEU A 171 25.98 3.08 12.63
N THR A 172 26.67 1.98 13.00
CA THR A 172 28.03 1.68 12.54
C THR A 172 28.16 1.71 11.01
N TYR A 173 27.11 1.30 10.28
CA TYR A 173 27.08 1.30 8.82
C TYR A 173 26.34 2.50 8.22
N SER A 174 26.10 3.56 9.00
CA SER A 174 25.58 4.81 8.46
C SER A 174 26.55 5.38 7.41
N GLY A 175 26.05 5.67 6.22
CA GLY A 175 26.89 6.12 5.11
C GLY A 175 27.85 5.06 4.55
N HIS A 176 27.51 3.76 4.67
CA HIS A 176 28.37 2.69 4.17
C HIS A 176 28.70 2.90 2.67
N PRO A 177 29.99 3.06 2.29
CA PRO A 177 30.37 3.56 0.97
C PRO A 177 29.92 2.67 -0.18
N VAL A 178 29.92 1.34 -0.01
CA VAL A 178 29.42 0.40 -1.04
C VAL A 178 27.91 0.53 -1.23
N CYS A 179 27.15 0.77 -0.16
CA CYS A 179 25.70 0.95 -0.25
C CYS A 179 25.39 2.29 -0.94
N CYS A 180 26.14 3.35 -0.62
CA CYS A 180 26.03 4.65 -1.28
C CYS A 180 26.41 4.57 -2.77
N ALA A 181 27.46 3.83 -3.13
CA ALA A 181 27.85 3.62 -4.53
C ALA A 181 26.74 2.88 -5.32
N ALA A 182 26.15 1.83 -4.73
CA ALA A 182 25.01 1.13 -5.33
C ALA A 182 23.79 2.05 -5.52
N ALA A 183 23.51 2.90 -4.53
CA ALA A 183 22.43 3.89 -4.64
C ALA A 183 22.72 4.91 -5.76
N ALA A 184 23.91 5.49 -5.81
CA ALA A 184 24.30 6.46 -6.83
C ALA A 184 24.18 5.89 -8.25
N ALA A 185 24.67 4.65 -8.47
CA ALA A 185 24.53 3.96 -9.74
C ALA A 185 23.05 3.70 -10.10
N ASN A 186 22.25 3.24 -9.14
CA ASN A 186 20.82 3.00 -9.32
C ASN A 186 20.05 4.27 -9.69
N LEU A 187 20.32 5.39 -9.02
CA LEU A 187 19.67 6.67 -9.32
C LEU A 187 20.08 7.20 -10.70
N SER A 188 21.35 7.04 -11.09
CA SER A 188 21.83 7.42 -12.43
C SER A 188 21.10 6.62 -13.52
N ILE A 189 20.92 5.31 -13.32
CA ILE A 189 20.17 4.46 -14.27
C ILE A 189 18.72 4.92 -14.39
N TYR A 190 18.06 5.30 -13.29
CA TYR A 190 16.69 5.81 -13.37
C TYR A 190 16.56 7.02 -14.29
N GLU A 191 17.53 7.93 -14.25
CA GLU A 191 17.57 9.14 -15.08
C GLU A 191 18.01 8.82 -16.52
N GLU A 192 19.11 8.10 -16.71
CA GLU A 192 19.69 7.79 -18.02
C GLU A 192 18.77 6.94 -18.89
N GLU A 193 18.07 5.97 -18.29
CA GLU A 193 17.19 5.04 -19.01
C GLU A 193 15.71 5.49 -19.01
N ASN A 194 15.39 6.68 -18.48
CA ASN A 194 14.02 7.19 -18.38
C ASN A 194 13.05 6.16 -17.77
N VAL A 195 13.48 5.56 -16.65
CA VAL A 195 12.78 4.42 -16.03
C VAL A 195 11.40 4.84 -15.52
N PHE A 196 11.24 6.10 -15.10
CA PHE A 196 9.98 6.59 -14.54
C PHE A 196 8.95 6.84 -15.64
N GLU A 197 9.38 7.26 -16.82
CA GLU A 197 8.58 7.39 -18.03
C GLU A 197 8.06 6.02 -18.48
N ASN A 198 8.88 4.97 -18.37
CA ASN A 198 8.40 3.60 -18.57
C ASN A 198 7.35 3.21 -17.51
N ALA A 199 7.60 3.53 -16.24
CA ALA A 199 6.64 3.25 -15.16
C ALA A 199 5.29 3.99 -15.36
N GLU A 200 5.31 5.22 -15.86
CA GLU A 200 4.09 5.95 -16.25
C GLU A 200 3.40 5.28 -17.45
N THR A 201 4.16 4.91 -18.48
CA THR A 201 3.64 4.28 -19.71
C THR A 201 3.00 2.92 -19.44
N GLN A 202 3.74 2.02 -18.78
CA GLN A 202 3.23 0.70 -18.41
C GLN A 202 2.15 0.78 -17.33
N GLY A 203 2.22 1.79 -16.45
CA GLY A 203 1.18 2.07 -15.46
C GLY A 203 -0.18 2.38 -16.09
N ARG A 204 -0.22 3.12 -17.21
CA ARG A 204 -1.46 3.35 -17.96
C ARG A 204 -2.04 2.07 -18.54
N TYR A 205 -1.21 1.25 -19.19
CA TYR A 205 -1.64 -0.04 -19.72
C TYR A 205 -2.15 -0.99 -18.61
N LEU A 206 -1.45 -1.01 -17.47
CA LEU A 206 -1.87 -1.76 -16.28
C LEU A 206 -3.23 -1.28 -15.77
N ALA A 207 -3.42 0.03 -15.62
CA ALA A 207 -4.69 0.62 -15.18
C ALA A 207 -5.86 0.21 -16.08
N GLU A 208 -5.71 0.33 -17.40
CA GLU A 208 -6.74 -0.06 -18.37
C GLU A 208 -7.12 -1.55 -18.25
N ARG A 209 -6.12 -2.42 -18.10
CA ARG A 209 -6.34 -3.86 -17.91
C ARG A 209 -7.04 -4.15 -16.59
N LEU A 210 -6.66 -3.47 -15.51
CA LEU A 210 -7.29 -3.63 -14.21
C LEU A 210 -8.76 -3.19 -14.19
N GLU A 211 -9.08 -2.06 -14.80
CA GLU A 211 -10.48 -1.61 -14.92
C GLU A 211 -11.31 -2.58 -15.78
N THR A 212 -10.70 -3.12 -16.84
CA THR A 212 -11.34 -4.17 -17.65
C THR A 212 -11.63 -5.42 -16.82
N MET A 213 -10.69 -5.87 -15.99
CA MET A 213 -10.88 -7.01 -15.08
C MET A 213 -11.97 -6.72 -14.04
N LYS A 214 -12.02 -5.50 -13.50
CA LYS A 214 -13.06 -5.06 -12.56
C LYS A 214 -14.46 -5.10 -13.16
N GLY A 215 -14.61 -4.75 -14.44
CA GLY A 215 -15.89 -4.87 -15.15
C GLY A 215 -16.27 -6.32 -15.48
N LYS A 216 -15.28 -7.16 -15.79
CA LYS A 216 -15.48 -8.52 -16.33
C LYS A 216 -15.73 -9.60 -15.28
N TYR A 217 -15.00 -9.57 -14.15
CA TYR A 217 -15.00 -10.66 -13.17
C TYR A 217 -15.85 -10.32 -11.95
N ALA A 218 -16.68 -11.26 -11.49
CA ALA A 218 -17.59 -11.06 -10.36
C ALA A 218 -16.83 -10.90 -9.03
N CYS A 219 -15.73 -11.63 -8.87
CA CYS A 219 -14.89 -11.57 -7.68
C CYS A 219 -14.06 -10.29 -7.55
N VAL A 220 -13.92 -9.47 -8.60
CA VAL A 220 -13.12 -8.24 -8.55
C VAL A 220 -13.98 -7.07 -8.08
N GLY A 221 -13.90 -6.77 -6.78
CA GLY A 221 -14.67 -5.68 -6.17
C GLY A 221 -14.10 -4.30 -6.48
N ASP A 222 -12.78 -4.17 -6.38
CA ASP A 222 -12.08 -2.92 -6.67
C ASP A 222 -10.67 -3.15 -7.19
N VAL A 223 -10.15 -2.16 -7.90
CA VAL A 223 -8.75 -2.10 -8.32
C VAL A 223 -8.20 -0.76 -7.91
N ARG A 224 -6.94 -0.72 -7.47
CA ARG A 224 -6.27 0.51 -7.07
C ARG A 224 -4.89 0.54 -7.67
N TYR A 225 -4.52 1.68 -8.24
CA TYR A 225 -3.26 1.83 -8.94
C TYR A 225 -2.75 3.28 -8.95
N LYS A 226 -1.43 3.42 -9.00
CA LYS A 226 -0.72 4.66 -9.35
C LYS A 226 0.65 4.26 -9.91
N GLY A 227 0.91 4.56 -11.19
CA GLY A 227 2.09 4.04 -11.89
C GLY A 227 2.10 2.51 -11.91
N LEU A 228 3.24 1.89 -11.61
CA LEU A 228 3.40 0.44 -11.46
C LEU A 228 3.18 -0.05 -10.02
N PHE A 229 2.49 0.73 -9.19
CA PHE A 229 1.97 0.27 -7.92
C PHE A 229 0.50 -0.09 -8.13
N SER A 230 0.13 -1.37 -8.04
CA SER A 230 -1.29 -1.73 -8.15
C SER A 230 -1.70 -2.95 -7.32
N ILE A 231 -3.00 -3.06 -7.09
CA ILE A 231 -3.63 -4.24 -6.52
C ILE A 231 -4.98 -4.56 -7.19
N ILE A 232 -5.43 -5.79 -6.96
CA ILE A 232 -6.81 -6.23 -7.14
C ILE A 232 -7.37 -6.60 -5.78
N GLU A 233 -8.53 -6.03 -5.43
CA GLU A 233 -9.29 -6.41 -4.24
C GLU A 233 -10.44 -7.33 -4.59
N LEU A 234 -10.41 -8.52 -3.99
CA LEU A 234 -11.34 -9.59 -4.26
C LEU A 234 -12.46 -9.64 -3.22
N VAL A 235 -13.68 -9.88 -3.69
CA VAL A 235 -14.91 -9.93 -2.91
C VAL A 235 -15.70 -11.18 -3.26
N ARG A 236 -16.55 -11.63 -2.34
CA ARG A 236 -17.58 -12.64 -2.61
C ARG A 236 -18.74 -12.04 -3.39
N ASP A 237 -19.07 -10.80 -3.08
CA ASP A 237 -20.17 -10.05 -3.67
C ASP A 237 -19.80 -8.56 -3.82
N LYS A 238 -20.14 -7.97 -4.97
CA LYS A 238 -19.80 -6.58 -5.30
C LYS A 238 -20.68 -5.55 -4.60
N GLU A 239 -21.95 -5.89 -4.34
CA GLU A 239 -22.91 -4.95 -3.76
C GLU A 239 -22.61 -4.75 -2.26
N SER A 240 -22.56 -5.85 -1.51
CA SER A 240 -22.20 -5.87 -0.08
C SER A 240 -20.72 -5.57 0.16
N LYS A 241 -19.87 -5.76 -0.86
CA LYS A 241 -18.42 -5.72 -0.77
C LYS A 241 -17.86 -6.75 0.22
N GLU A 242 -18.56 -7.86 0.48
CA GLU A 242 -18.06 -8.90 1.37
C GLU A 242 -16.68 -9.40 0.90
N ALA A 243 -15.65 -9.29 1.75
CA ALA A 243 -14.29 -9.63 1.36
C ALA A 243 -14.13 -11.15 1.12
N LEU A 244 -13.38 -11.54 0.08
CA LEU A 244 -13.17 -12.96 -0.23
C LEU A 244 -12.47 -13.73 0.91
N ALA A 245 -11.61 -13.03 1.64
CA ALA A 245 -10.97 -13.48 2.87
C ALA A 245 -11.02 -12.38 3.93
N PRO A 246 -11.08 -12.75 5.22
CA PRO A 246 -11.12 -11.76 6.31
C PRO A 246 -9.78 -11.03 6.46
N PHE A 247 -9.82 -9.87 7.12
CA PHE A 247 -8.61 -9.15 7.50
C PHE A 247 -7.75 -10.03 8.42
N ASN A 248 -6.44 -10.09 8.13
CA ASN A 248 -5.52 -10.99 8.81
C ASN A 248 -5.80 -12.50 8.64
N GLY A 249 -6.51 -12.90 7.59
CA GLY A 249 -6.75 -14.31 7.28
C GLY A 249 -6.57 -14.65 5.80
N THR A 250 -7.02 -15.84 5.43
CA THR A 250 -7.06 -16.36 4.05
C THR A 250 -8.41 -17.05 3.81
N SER A 251 -8.66 -17.47 2.58
CA SER A 251 -9.79 -18.32 2.20
C SER A 251 -9.33 -19.46 1.28
N PRO A 252 -10.15 -20.51 1.10
CA PRO A 252 -9.87 -21.54 0.10
C PRO A 252 -9.65 -20.96 -1.31
N GLU A 253 -10.48 -19.99 -1.71
CA GLU A 253 -10.39 -19.36 -3.03
C GLU A 253 -9.09 -18.56 -3.20
N MET A 254 -8.67 -17.81 -2.17
CA MET A 254 -7.38 -17.11 -2.18
C MET A 254 -6.19 -18.07 -2.25
N SER A 255 -6.31 -19.23 -1.60
CA SER A 255 -5.28 -20.28 -1.61
C SER A 255 -5.15 -20.93 -2.99
N VAL A 256 -6.30 -21.21 -3.63
CA VAL A 256 -6.36 -21.70 -5.02
C VAL A 256 -5.77 -20.68 -6.00
N LEU A 257 -6.14 -19.40 -5.87
CA LEU A 257 -5.58 -18.34 -6.69
C LEU A 257 -4.05 -18.29 -6.56
N GLY A 258 -3.53 -18.23 -5.33
CA GLY A 258 -2.08 -18.20 -5.08
C GLY A 258 -1.35 -19.43 -5.64
N ALA A 259 -1.93 -20.63 -5.48
CA ALA A 259 -1.37 -21.86 -6.02
C ALA A 259 -1.37 -21.87 -7.56
N TYR A 260 -2.44 -21.37 -8.19
CA TYR A 260 -2.53 -21.25 -9.64
C TYR A 260 -1.49 -20.27 -10.19
N LEU A 261 -1.35 -19.07 -9.63
CA LEU A 261 -0.34 -18.11 -10.11
C LEU A 261 1.07 -18.71 -10.02
N LYS A 262 1.38 -19.41 -8.93
CA LYS A 262 2.66 -20.11 -8.75
C LYS A 262 2.86 -21.25 -9.75
N SER A 263 1.82 -22.02 -10.08
CA SER A 263 1.91 -23.11 -11.08
C SER A 263 2.13 -22.58 -12.50
N GLN A 264 1.72 -21.34 -12.77
CA GLN A 264 2.00 -20.61 -14.00
C GLN A 264 3.31 -19.82 -13.95
N HIS A 265 4.15 -20.05 -12.93
CA HIS A 265 5.43 -19.35 -12.71
C HIS A 265 5.31 -17.83 -12.52
N LEU A 266 4.14 -17.33 -12.11
CA LEU A 266 3.94 -15.93 -11.75
C LEU A 266 4.07 -15.73 -10.24
N TYR A 267 5.11 -15.02 -9.82
CA TYR A 267 5.32 -14.63 -8.43
C TYR A 267 4.59 -13.31 -8.13
N ALA A 268 3.32 -13.43 -7.74
CA ALA A 268 2.52 -12.31 -7.24
C ALA A 268 2.23 -12.48 -5.74
N PHE A 269 2.18 -11.38 -5.01
CA PHE A 269 1.91 -11.41 -3.57
C PHE A 269 0.41 -11.36 -3.32
N THR A 270 -0.11 -12.36 -2.60
CA THR A 270 -1.49 -12.36 -2.10
C THR A 270 -1.48 -12.19 -0.59
N ARG A 271 -2.39 -11.37 -0.06
CA ARG A 271 -2.59 -11.18 1.37
C ARG A 271 -4.04 -10.79 1.64
N PHE A 272 -4.69 -11.50 2.57
CA PHE A 272 -6.12 -11.33 2.83
C PHE A 272 -6.90 -11.58 1.54
N ASN A 273 -7.77 -10.65 1.15
CA ASN A 273 -8.51 -10.66 -0.09
C ASN A 273 -7.84 -9.84 -1.21
N LEU A 274 -6.53 -9.59 -1.12
CA LEU A 274 -5.83 -8.66 -2.00
C LEU A 274 -4.71 -9.39 -2.79
N LEU A 275 -4.55 -9.00 -4.04
CA LEU A 275 -3.48 -9.45 -4.95
C LEU A 275 -2.68 -8.23 -5.42
N TRP A 276 -1.37 -8.19 -5.17
CA TRP A 276 -0.49 -7.10 -5.61
C TRP A 276 0.13 -7.39 -6.96
N ILE A 277 0.24 -6.33 -7.77
CA ILE A 277 0.91 -6.33 -9.06
C ILE A 277 1.87 -5.15 -9.06
N CYS A 278 3.11 -5.42 -8.63
CA CYS A 278 4.18 -4.44 -8.43
C CYS A 278 5.46 -4.89 -9.14
N PRO A 279 5.48 -4.98 -10.49
CA PRO A 279 6.64 -5.49 -11.23
C PRO A 279 7.86 -4.57 -11.12
N PRO A 280 9.07 -5.01 -11.53
CA PRO A 280 10.20 -4.11 -11.76
C PRO A 280 9.82 -2.94 -12.67
N LEU A 281 10.42 -1.77 -12.48
CA LEU A 281 10.05 -0.56 -13.22
C LEU A 281 10.43 -0.61 -14.70
N ILE A 282 11.35 -1.49 -15.06
CA ILE A 282 11.79 -1.76 -16.43
C ILE A 282 10.91 -2.77 -17.17
N ILE A 283 9.80 -3.23 -16.56
CA ILE A 283 8.93 -4.23 -17.19
C ILE A 283 8.48 -3.75 -18.57
N THR A 284 8.52 -4.64 -19.55
CA THR A 284 8.01 -4.36 -20.90
C THR A 284 6.50 -4.59 -20.96
N GLN A 285 5.84 -3.97 -21.93
CA GLN A 285 4.40 -4.19 -22.15
C GLN A 285 4.07 -5.67 -22.44
N GLY A 286 4.97 -6.40 -23.12
CA GLY A 286 4.80 -7.82 -23.42
C GLY A 286 4.83 -8.70 -22.17
N GLU A 287 5.80 -8.51 -21.28
CA GLU A 287 5.89 -9.23 -20.00
C GLU A 287 4.72 -8.87 -19.09
N LEU A 288 4.35 -7.59 -19.03
CA LEU A 288 3.21 -7.12 -18.26
C LEU A 288 1.92 -7.75 -18.78
N LYS A 289 1.72 -7.80 -20.09
CA LYS A 289 0.59 -8.50 -20.72
C LYS A 289 0.57 -9.97 -20.32
N GLN A 290 1.69 -10.69 -20.41
CA GLN A 290 1.77 -12.11 -20.06
C GLN A 290 1.37 -12.35 -18.58
N GLY A 291 1.90 -11.56 -17.66
CA GLY A 291 1.53 -11.65 -16.24
C GLY A 291 0.05 -11.37 -15.99
N LEU A 292 -0.52 -10.37 -16.66
CA LEU A 292 -1.94 -10.03 -16.54
C LEU A 292 -2.85 -11.10 -17.15
N ASP A 293 -2.44 -11.75 -18.24
CA ASP A 293 -3.19 -12.86 -18.84
C ASP A 293 -3.25 -14.08 -17.89
N ILE A 294 -2.16 -14.37 -17.18
CA ILE A 294 -2.14 -15.38 -16.12
C ILE A 294 -3.08 -14.98 -14.98
N ILE A 295 -3.03 -13.73 -14.52
CA ILE A 295 -3.93 -13.24 -13.47
C ILE A 295 -5.40 -13.41 -13.87
N GLU A 296 -5.77 -13.09 -15.10
CA GLU A 296 -7.13 -13.31 -15.62
C GLU A 296 -7.57 -14.78 -15.63
N GLY A 297 -6.63 -15.71 -15.82
CA GLY A 297 -6.88 -17.14 -15.65
C GLY A 297 -7.21 -17.49 -14.21
N GLY A 298 -6.48 -16.92 -13.25
CA GLY A 298 -6.72 -17.09 -11.82
C GLY A 298 -8.04 -16.51 -11.36
N LEU A 299 -8.39 -15.30 -11.83
CA LEU A 299 -9.68 -14.66 -11.54
C LEU A 299 -10.86 -15.48 -12.06
N ARG A 300 -10.72 -16.12 -13.22
CA ARG A 300 -11.75 -17.03 -13.77
C ARG A 300 -12.01 -18.21 -12.84
N LEU A 301 -10.96 -18.83 -12.29
CA LEU A 301 -11.10 -19.93 -11.35
C LEU A 301 -11.81 -19.50 -10.06
N VAL A 302 -11.51 -18.28 -9.57
CA VAL A 302 -12.19 -17.72 -8.39
C VAL A 302 -13.68 -17.49 -8.69
N ASP A 303 -14.01 -16.87 -9.83
CA ASP A 303 -15.42 -16.68 -10.25
C ASP A 303 -16.17 -18.01 -10.37
N GLU A 304 -15.56 -19.03 -10.97
CA GLU A 304 -16.14 -20.37 -11.09
C GLU A 304 -16.39 -21.01 -9.74
N ALA A 305 -15.49 -20.83 -8.77
CA ALA A 305 -15.65 -21.31 -7.40
C ALA A 305 -16.76 -20.59 -6.62
N LEU A 306 -17.04 -19.32 -6.94
CA LEU A 306 -18.10 -18.53 -6.32
C LEU A 306 -19.48 -18.76 -6.95
N ARG A 307 -19.57 -19.38 -8.14
CA ARG A 307 -20.86 -19.69 -8.75
C ARG A 307 -21.66 -20.62 -7.85
N PRO A 308 -22.99 -20.39 -7.70
CA PRO A 308 -23.85 -21.35 -7.02
C PRO A 308 -23.71 -22.71 -7.68
N LYS A 309 -23.27 -23.72 -6.92
CA LYS A 309 -23.27 -25.09 -7.43
C LYS A 309 -24.73 -25.47 -7.74
N PRO A 310 -25.03 -26.07 -8.90
CA PRO A 310 -26.37 -26.56 -9.19
C PRO A 310 -26.80 -27.53 -8.09
N LYS A 311 -28.07 -27.44 -7.67
CA LYS A 311 -28.69 -28.37 -6.73
C LYS A 311 -28.86 -29.75 -7.37
N THR A 312 -27.78 -30.50 -7.52
CA THR A 312 -27.73 -31.91 -7.95
C THR A 312 -26.40 -32.46 -7.40
N GLU A 313 -26.29 -33.40 -6.45
CA GLU A 313 -27.08 -34.60 -6.12
C GLU A 313 -27.01 -34.92 -4.61
N ALA A 314 -27.21 -33.95 -3.70
CA ALA A 314 -27.30 -34.24 -2.26
C ALA A 314 -28.67 -34.84 -1.82
N ALA A 315 -29.50 -35.26 -2.78
CA ALA A 315 -30.85 -35.78 -2.53
C ALA A 315 -31.05 -37.25 -2.94
N VAL A 316 -29.98 -37.98 -3.32
CA VAL A 316 -30.09 -39.41 -3.71
C VAL A 316 -29.49 -40.36 -2.66
N GLU A 317 -28.77 -39.86 -1.65
CA GLU A 317 -28.25 -40.71 -0.56
C GLU A 317 -29.20 -40.88 0.65
N GLU A 318 -30.23 -40.05 0.81
CA GLU A 318 -31.19 -40.18 1.93
C GLU A 318 -32.42 -41.08 1.64
N MET A 319 -32.60 -41.60 0.42
CA MET A 319 -33.72 -42.50 0.09
C MET A 319 -33.37 -44.00 0.06
N ASN A 320 -32.11 -44.39 0.34
CA ASN A 320 -31.70 -45.81 0.32
C ASN A 320 -31.41 -46.42 1.71
N TYR A 321 -31.72 -45.73 2.81
CA TYR A 321 -31.53 -46.26 4.17
C TYR A 321 -32.82 -46.48 4.98
N VAL A 322 -34.00 -46.34 4.36
CA VAL A 322 -35.30 -46.68 4.98
C VAL A 322 -36.06 -47.70 4.14
N SER A 323 -35.39 -48.79 3.76
CA SER A 323 -36.08 -50.04 3.36
C SER A 323 -35.09 -51.22 3.30
N ARG A 324 -34.57 -51.66 4.45
CA ARG A 324 -34.17 -53.06 4.71
C ARG A 324 -34.29 -53.35 6.19
#